data_AF-A0A8K0C3K8-F1
#
_entry.id   AF-A0A8K0C3K8-F1
#
_cell.length_a   1.000
_cell.length_b   1.000
_cell.length_c   1.000
_cell.angle_alpha   90.00
_cell.angle_beta   90.00
_cell.angle_gamma   90.00
#
_symmetry.space_group_name_H-M   'P 1'
#
loop_
_entity.id
_entity.type
_entity.pdbx_description
1 polymer ?
#
loop_
_entity_poly.entity_id
_entity_poly.type
_entity_poly.pdbx_seq_one_letter_code
_entity_poly.pdbx_strand_id
1 'polypeptide(L)'
;MNNHVMRCFYAIINLKTPLIPSEFLSMFLEKYPNYTNVTEQRLVDQKRVILTKQFMSQLQLEELQKEVRICLGEEQPVVEANRESLDLAESSSPMLQDTPSFVNTPKEYYRSLIATTLPKSDGPPSKEGLEDFWPSIWPQPVIHNRNADWITIEEGTINDKSAILPIHITTEMVTEEIKSTQNLKAPGPDRKHNF
;
A
#
# COMPACT_ATOMS: atom_id res chain seq x y z
N MET A 1 5.85 20.98 3.03
CA MET A 1 6.37 20.11 1.96
C MET A 1 5.30 19.19 1.36
N ASN A 2 4.76 18.19 2.08
CA ASN A 2 3.84 17.18 1.51
C ASN A 2 2.64 17.76 0.74
N ASN A 3 2.01 18.76 1.33
CA ASN A 3 0.86 19.46 0.78
C ASN A 3 1.21 20.13 -0.57
N HIS A 4 2.42 20.71 -0.69
CA HIS A 4 2.90 21.36 -1.91
C HIS A 4 3.21 20.34 -3.01
N VAL A 5 3.81 19.20 -2.64
CA VAL A 5 4.11 18.09 -3.56
C VAL A 5 2.82 17.57 -4.19
N MET A 6 1.77 17.35 -3.38
CA MET A 6 0.47 16.88 -3.89
C MET A 6 -0.27 17.93 -4.72
N ARG A 7 -0.21 19.23 -4.36
CA ARG A 7 -0.76 20.31 -5.18
C ARG A 7 -0.15 20.35 -6.58
N CYS A 8 1.17 20.26 -6.68
CA CYS A 8 1.85 20.21 -7.97
C CYS A 8 1.53 18.92 -8.73
N PHE A 9 1.45 17.78 -8.04
CA PHE A 9 1.09 16.52 -8.68
C PHE A 9 -0.31 16.56 -9.33
N TYR A 10 -1.32 17.06 -8.62
CA TYR A 10 -2.68 17.17 -9.17
C TYR A 10 -2.78 18.18 -10.31
N ALA A 11 -2.03 19.29 -10.24
CA ALA A 11 -1.99 20.25 -11.32
C ALA A 11 -1.42 19.65 -12.61
N ILE A 12 -0.41 18.77 -12.53
CA ILE A 12 0.17 18.12 -13.73
C ILE A 12 -0.74 17.03 -14.28
N ILE A 13 -1.31 16.16 -13.44
CA ILE A 13 -2.22 15.11 -13.94
C ILE A 13 -3.39 15.71 -14.69
N ASN A 14 -3.99 16.78 -14.17
CA ASN A 14 -5.12 17.43 -14.82
C ASN A 14 -4.74 18.05 -16.18
N LEU A 15 -3.46 18.38 -16.40
CA LEU A 15 -2.98 18.96 -17.65
C LEU A 15 -2.47 17.91 -18.65
N LYS A 16 -1.84 16.81 -18.18
CA LYS A 16 -1.24 15.77 -19.02
C LYS A 16 -1.19 14.41 -18.31
N THR A 17 -1.53 13.36 -19.06
CA THR A 17 -1.23 11.96 -18.72
C THR A 17 -0.33 11.38 -19.82
N PRO A 18 0.83 10.76 -19.53
CA PRO A 18 1.38 10.35 -18.22
C PRO A 18 2.24 11.42 -17.51
N LEU A 19 2.51 11.22 -16.21
CA LEU A 19 3.36 12.10 -15.38
C LEU A 19 4.81 12.08 -15.84
N ILE A 20 5.33 13.24 -16.25
CA ILE A 20 6.75 13.43 -16.62
C ILE A 20 7.51 14.01 -15.41
N PRO A 21 8.50 13.30 -14.83
CA PRO A 21 9.22 13.74 -13.62
C PRO A 21 9.94 15.09 -13.74
N SER A 22 10.48 15.40 -14.93
CA SER A 22 11.18 16.67 -15.18
C SER A 22 10.23 17.86 -15.19
N GLU A 23 9.06 17.74 -15.82
CA GLU A 23 7.98 18.74 -15.76
C GLU A 23 7.45 18.92 -14.33
N PHE A 24 7.44 17.83 -13.55
CA PHE A 24 7.05 17.88 -12.13
C PHE A 24 8.00 18.71 -11.28
N LEU A 25 9.31 18.53 -11.47
CA LEU A 25 10.30 19.34 -10.77
C LEU A 25 10.26 20.81 -11.22
N SER A 26 10.19 21.07 -12.52
CA SER A 26 10.19 22.46 -13.03
C SER A 26 9.02 23.25 -12.47
N MET A 27 7.81 22.69 -12.52
CA MET A 27 6.62 23.35 -11.99
C MET A 27 6.66 23.49 -10.47
N PHE A 28 7.27 22.54 -9.76
CA PHE A 28 7.42 22.62 -8.30
C PHE A 28 8.37 23.74 -7.87
N LEU A 29 9.52 23.88 -8.54
CA LEU A 29 10.50 24.92 -8.25
C LEU A 29 10.00 26.32 -8.64
N GLU A 30 9.25 26.41 -9.75
CA GLU A 30 8.60 27.66 -10.16
C GLU A 30 7.59 28.14 -9.11
N LYS A 31 6.73 27.24 -8.63
CA LYS A 31 5.66 27.58 -7.68
C LYS A 31 6.15 27.71 -6.23
N TYR A 32 7.25 27.04 -5.88
CA TYR A 32 7.80 27.02 -4.52
C TYR A 32 9.33 27.20 -4.54
N PRO A 33 9.83 28.42 -4.81
CA PRO A 33 11.27 28.68 -4.96
C PRO A 33 12.08 28.46 -3.67
N ASN A 34 11.42 28.39 -2.51
CA ASN A 34 12.05 28.15 -1.21
C ASN A 34 12.69 26.76 -1.07
N TYR A 35 12.48 25.86 -2.03
CA TYR A 35 12.99 24.49 -1.99
C TYR A 35 14.10 24.27 -3.03
N THR A 36 15.30 24.81 -2.78
CA THR A 36 16.41 24.83 -3.76
C THR A 36 17.10 23.47 -3.96
N ASN A 37 17.04 22.56 -2.98
CA ASN A 37 17.79 21.29 -2.99
C ASN A 37 16.93 20.05 -3.27
N VAL A 38 15.80 20.22 -3.97
CA VAL A 38 14.88 19.12 -4.27
C VAL A 38 15.18 18.54 -5.64
N THR A 39 15.33 17.22 -5.72
CA THR A 39 15.54 16.48 -6.97
C THR A 39 14.25 15.85 -7.49
N GLU A 40 14.21 15.53 -8.79
CA GLU A 40 13.06 14.86 -9.42
C GLU A 40 12.69 13.57 -8.68
N GLN A 41 13.70 12.74 -8.40
CA GLN A 41 13.54 11.48 -7.71
C GLN A 41 12.97 11.69 -6.30
N ARG A 42 13.43 12.72 -5.58
CA ARG A 42 12.91 13.03 -4.24
C ARG A 42 11.42 13.39 -4.26
N LEU A 43 10.93 14.11 -5.27
CA LEU A 43 9.51 14.44 -5.40
C LEU A 43 8.66 13.21 -5.72
N VAL A 44 9.13 12.35 -6.62
CA VAL A 44 8.43 11.10 -6.97
C VAL A 44 8.34 10.16 -5.78
N ASP A 45 9.45 9.99 -5.06
CA ASP A 45 9.50 9.16 -3.85
C ASP A 45 8.63 9.77 -2.73
N GLN A 46 8.67 11.09 -2.55
CA GLN A 46 7.85 11.77 -1.55
C GLN A 46 6.36 11.60 -1.86
N LYS A 47 5.94 11.74 -3.12
CA LYS A 47 4.57 11.43 -3.55
C LYS A 47 4.20 9.99 -3.19
N ARG A 48 5.05 9.01 -3.56
CA ARG A 48 4.79 7.59 -3.27
C ARG A 48 4.60 7.37 -1.78
N VAL A 49 5.50 7.91 -0.96
CA VAL A 49 5.47 7.78 0.50
C VAL A 49 4.23 8.44 1.11
N ILE A 50 3.80 9.60 0.60
CA ILE A 50 2.57 10.26 1.04
C ILE A 50 1.34 9.37 0.82
N LEU A 51 1.26 8.73 -0.36
CA LEU A 51 0.14 7.86 -0.73
C LEU A 51 0.17 6.53 0.01
N THR A 52 1.34 5.88 0.13
CA THR A 52 1.44 4.55 0.71
C THR A 52 1.39 4.55 2.24
N LYS A 53 1.93 5.60 2.89
CA LYS A 53 1.93 5.71 4.36
C LYS A 53 0.78 6.56 4.91
N GLN A 54 -0.16 6.99 4.05
CA GLN A 54 -1.30 7.83 4.42
C GLN A 54 -0.91 9.07 5.25
N PHE A 55 0.20 9.71 4.89
CA PHE A 55 0.68 10.91 5.59
C PHE A 55 -0.18 12.17 5.32
N MET A 56 -1.22 12.03 4.51
CA MET A 56 -2.35 12.95 4.43
C MET A 56 -3.64 12.16 4.52
N SER A 57 -4.62 12.70 5.25
CA SER A 57 -5.94 12.10 5.29
C SER A 57 -6.62 12.21 3.93
N GLN A 58 -7.57 11.31 3.67
CA GLN A 58 -8.34 11.32 2.43
C GLN A 58 -9.05 12.68 2.22
N LEU A 59 -9.58 13.25 3.30
CA LEU A 59 -10.22 14.57 3.30
C LEU A 59 -9.25 15.67 2.85
N GLN A 60 -8.01 15.66 3.33
CA GLN A 60 -6.98 16.63 2.94
C GLN A 60 -6.59 16.50 1.47
N LEU A 61 -6.53 15.28 0.93
CA LEU A 61 -6.25 15.06 -0.49
C LEU A 61 -7.38 15.57 -1.38
N GLU A 62 -8.63 15.34 -0.98
CA GLU A 62 -9.82 15.83 -1.69
C GLU A 62 -9.91 17.36 -1.66
N GLU A 63 -9.59 17.99 -0.52
CA GLU A 63 -9.53 19.44 -0.39
C GLU A 63 -8.46 20.03 -1.33
N LEU A 64 -7.27 19.42 -1.39
CA LEU A 64 -6.21 19.84 -2.30
C LEU A 64 -6.60 19.68 -3.78
N GLN A 65 -7.30 18.61 -4.13
CA GLN A 65 -7.80 18.43 -5.50
C GLN A 65 -8.82 19.51 -5.85
N LYS A 66 -9.74 19.83 -4.94
CA LYS A 66 -10.72 20.91 -5.11
C LYS A 66 -10.03 22.25 -5.30
N GLU A 67 -9.05 22.59 -4.47
CA GLU A 67 -8.25 23.82 -4.60
C GLU A 67 -7.60 23.93 -5.98
N VAL A 68 -6.99 22.84 -6.47
CA VAL A 68 -6.31 22.82 -7.78
C VAL A 68 -7.31 23.01 -8.93
N ARG A 69 -8.50 22.38 -8.87
CA ARG A 69 -9.56 22.56 -9.89
C ARG A 69 -10.08 24.00 -9.93
N ILE A 70 -10.27 24.62 -8.76
CA ILE A 70 -10.69 26.02 -8.66
C ILE A 70 -9.62 26.92 -9.30
N CYS A 71 -8.33 26.70 -9.01
CA CYS A 71 -7.24 27.47 -9.62
C CYS A 71 -7.13 27.31 -11.14
N LEU A 72 -7.63 26.19 -11.71
CA LEU A 72 -7.62 25.91 -13.14
C LEU A 72 -8.88 26.43 -13.87
N GLY A 73 -9.85 27.00 -13.15
CA GLY A 73 -11.06 27.62 -13.74
C GLY A 73 -12.17 26.64 -14.11
N GLU A 74 -12.16 25.43 -13.56
CA GLU A 74 -13.23 24.44 -13.76
C GLU A 74 -14.33 24.62 -12.71
N GLU A 75 -15.30 25.49 -12.96
CA GLU A 75 -16.51 25.62 -12.14
C GLU A 75 -17.59 24.62 -12.58
N GLN A 76 -17.62 23.40 -11.99
CA GLN A 76 -18.86 22.63 -11.78
C GLN A 76 -18.71 21.66 -10.59
N PRO A 77 -19.80 21.43 -9.81
CA PRO A 77 -19.81 20.51 -8.69
C PRO A 77 -20.09 19.08 -9.20
N VAL A 78 -19.10 18.20 -9.21
CA VAL A 78 -19.35 16.77 -9.45
C VAL A 78 -19.86 16.13 -8.15
N VAL A 79 -21.14 16.31 -7.87
CA VAL A 79 -21.90 15.54 -6.87
C VAL A 79 -22.68 14.45 -7.60
N GLU A 80 -22.03 13.65 -8.45
CA GLU A 80 -22.57 12.40 -9.02
C GLU A 80 -21.52 11.72 -9.90
N ALA A 81 -20.48 11.13 -9.28
CA ALA A 81 -19.55 10.23 -10.01
C ALA A 81 -18.93 9.13 -9.12
N ASN A 82 -19.35 9.03 -7.85
CA ASN A 82 -18.97 7.92 -6.96
C ASN A 82 -19.85 6.67 -7.14
N ARG A 83 -20.74 6.65 -8.13
CA ARG A 83 -21.40 5.42 -8.61
C ARG A 83 -20.81 4.87 -9.91
N GLU A 84 -20.06 5.64 -10.69
CA GLU A 84 -19.37 5.17 -11.90
C GLU A 84 -17.91 4.75 -11.64
N SER A 85 -17.30 5.20 -10.55
CA SER A 85 -15.88 4.89 -10.24
C SER A 85 -15.65 3.46 -9.71
N LEU A 86 -16.71 2.73 -9.30
CA LEU A 86 -16.60 1.28 -9.07
C LEU A 86 -16.65 0.47 -10.37
N ASP A 87 -17.18 1.01 -11.47
CA ASP A 87 -17.17 0.36 -12.79
C ASP A 87 -15.90 0.69 -13.60
N LEU A 88 -15.20 1.80 -13.28
CA LEU A 88 -13.98 2.23 -13.99
C LEU A 88 -12.65 1.68 -13.44
N ALA A 89 -12.63 1.12 -12.23
CA ALA A 89 -11.45 0.43 -11.73
C ALA A 89 -11.27 -0.97 -12.36
N GLU A 90 -12.33 -1.55 -12.94
CA GLU A 90 -12.23 -2.74 -13.80
C GLU A 90 -11.75 -2.40 -15.23
N SER A 91 -11.89 -1.14 -15.67
CA SER A 91 -11.61 -0.75 -17.06
C SER A 91 -10.15 -0.34 -17.34
N SER A 92 -9.32 -0.22 -16.31
CA SER A 92 -7.89 0.14 -16.42
C SER A 92 -6.94 -1.06 -16.48
N SER A 93 -7.43 -2.22 -16.93
CA SER A 93 -6.60 -3.15 -17.69
C SER A 93 -6.67 -2.75 -19.17
N PRO A 94 -5.57 -2.27 -19.80
CA PRO A 94 -5.57 -1.72 -21.16
C PRO A 94 -5.75 -2.79 -22.26
N MET A 95 -6.34 -3.94 -21.94
CA MET A 95 -6.43 -5.10 -22.84
C MET A 95 -7.85 -5.64 -23.04
N LEU A 96 -8.87 -5.07 -22.39
CA LEU A 96 -10.22 -5.68 -22.35
C LEU A 96 -11.29 -4.99 -23.19
N GLN A 97 -11.05 -3.77 -23.70
CA GLN A 97 -12.11 -3.01 -24.39
C GLN A 97 -12.21 -3.26 -25.90
N ASP A 98 -11.18 -3.83 -26.54
CA ASP A 98 -11.10 -3.90 -28.01
C ASP A 98 -11.38 -5.28 -28.63
N THR A 99 -11.98 -6.23 -27.89
CA THR A 99 -12.38 -7.50 -28.52
C THR A 99 -13.86 -7.82 -28.27
N PRO A 100 -14.72 -7.84 -29.32
CA PRO A 100 -16.14 -8.19 -29.15
C PRO A 100 -16.34 -9.63 -28.61
N SER A 101 -15.31 -10.47 -28.68
CA SER A 101 -15.27 -11.80 -28.08
C SER A 101 -15.21 -11.81 -26.55
N PHE A 102 -14.63 -10.78 -25.92
CA PHE A 102 -14.56 -10.73 -24.46
C PHE A 102 -15.94 -10.49 -23.83
N VAL A 103 -16.73 -9.58 -24.42
CA VAL A 103 -18.05 -9.19 -23.91
C VAL A 103 -19.07 -10.32 -24.09
N ASN A 104 -19.03 -11.02 -25.22
CA ASN A 104 -20.01 -12.05 -25.55
C ASN A 104 -19.64 -13.45 -25.02
N THR A 105 -18.36 -13.83 -25.05
CA THR A 105 -17.88 -15.13 -24.57
C THR A 105 -16.56 -15.00 -23.79
N PRO A 106 -16.57 -14.42 -22.57
CA PRO A 106 -15.36 -14.13 -21.80
C PRO A 106 -14.48 -15.37 -21.56
N LYS A 107 -15.12 -16.55 -21.39
CA LYS A 107 -14.45 -17.83 -21.14
C LYS A 107 -13.62 -18.31 -22.34
N GLU A 108 -14.08 -18.06 -23.55
CA GLU A 108 -13.36 -18.46 -24.78
C GLU A 108 -12.19 -17.53 -25.04
N TYR A 109 -12.39 -16.24 -24.77
CA TYR A 109 -11.33 -15.25 -24.81
C TYR A 109 -10.18 -15.58 -23.84
N TYR A 110 -10.47 -15.86 -22.57
CA TYR A 110 -9.40 -16.27 -21.63
C TYR A 110 -8.74 -17.59 -22.05
N ARG A 111 -9.48 -18.52 -22.65
CA ARG A 111 -8.91 -19.77 -23.19
C ARG A 111 -7.97 -19.53 -24.38
N SER A 112 -8.26 -18.57 -25.26
CA SER A 112 -7.37 -18.25 -26.38
C SER A 112 -6.08 -17.59 -25.93
N LEU A 113 -6.13 -16.74 -24.89
CA LEU A 113 -4.95 -16.15 -24.27
C LEU A 113 -4.05 -17.23 -23.65
N ILE A 114 -4.65 -18.16 -22.91
CA ILE A 114 -3.92 -19.27 -22.25
C ILE A 114 -3.35 -20.23 -23.29
N ALA A 115 -4.10 -20.54 -24.36
CA ALA A 115 -3.65 -21.42 -25.44
C ALA A 115 -2.52 -20.82 -26.29
N THR A 116 -2.39 -19.50 -26.34
CA THR A 116 -1.32 -18.80 -27.09
C THR A 116 -0.04 -18.66 -26.27
N THR A 117 -0.15 -18.54 -24.95
CA THR A 117 0.98 -18.17 -24.07
C THR A 117 1.64 -19.33 -23.35
N LEU A 118 0.93 -20.44 -23.12
CA LEU A 118 1.52 -21.61 -22.47
C LEU A 118 1.92 -22.68 -23.49
N PRO A 119 3.14 -23.23 -23.40
CA PRO A 119 3.45 -24.48 -24.10
C PRO A 119 2.46 -25.55 -23.63
N LYS A 120 1.84 -26.24 -24.58
CA LYS A 120 0.90 -27.34 -24.32
C LYS A 120 1.62 -28.38 -23.45
N SER A 121 1.27 -28.50 -22.18
CA SER A 121 1.90 -29.49 -21.30
C SER A 121 1.29 -30.87 -21.61
N ASP A 122 2.16 -31.85 -21.84
CA ASP A 122 1.76 -33.22 -22.21
C ASP A 122 1.24 -34.06 -21.03
N GLY A 123 0.64 -33.42 -20.03
CA GLY A 123 0.10 -34.07 -18.83
C GLY A 123 0.42 -33.32 -17.53
N PRO A 124 0.00 -33.89 -16.39
CA PRO A 124 0.40 -33.39 -15.07
C PRO A 124 1.92 -33.52 -14.91
N PRO A 125 2.59 -32.58 -14.20
CA PRO A 125 4.02 -32.66 -13.95
C PRO A 125 4.37 -33.95 -13.18
N SER A 126 5.52 -34.54 -13.52
CA SER A 126 6.08 -35.66 -12.77
C SER A 126 6.36 -35.25 -11.32
N LYS A 127 6.22 -36.21 -10.40
CA LYS A 127 6.52 -36.01 -8.97
C LYS A 127 7.95 -35.48 -8.76
N GLU A 128 8.91 -36.03 -9.50
CA GLU A 128 10.33 -35.65 -9.45
C GLU A 128 10.51 -34.18 -9.90
N GLY A 129 9.85 -33.78 -10.98
CA GLY A 129 9.91 -32.39 -11.45
C GLY A 129 9.28 -31.39 -10.48
N LEU A 130 8.32 -31.82 -9.67
CA LEU A 130 7.74 -30.98 -8.62
C LEU A 130 8.69 -30.83 -7.43
N GLU A 131 9.35 -31.91 -7.03
CA GLU A 131 10.33 -31.93 -5.93
C GLU A 131 11.58 -31.10 -6.27
N ASP A 132 11.98 -31.01 -7.54
CA ASP A 132 13.11 -30.17 -7.97
C ASP A 132 12.74 -28.69 -8.16
N PHE A 133 11.50 -28.41 -8.59
CA PHE A 133 11.04 -27.05 -8.89
C PHE A 133 10.88 -26.17 -7.65
N TRP A 134 10.25 -26.69 -6.58
CA TRP A 134 9.96 -25.90 -5.39
C TRP A 134 11.19 -25.43 -4.60
N PRO A 135 12.23 -26.25 -4.39
CA PRO A 135 13.48 -25.81 -3.77
C PRO A 135 14.18 -24.69 -4.54
N SER A 136 13.99 -24.61 -5.87
CA SER A 136 14.55 -23.54 -6.69
C SER A 136 13.88 -22.18 -6.48
N ILE A 137 12.63 -22.15 -6.03
CA ILE A 137 11.90 -20.91 -5.71
C ILE A 137 12.28 -20.42 -4.31
N TRP A 138 12.62 -21.34 -3.41
CA TRP A 138 12.88 -21.00 -2.03
C TRP A 138 14.27 -20.39 -1.83
N PRO A 139 14.39 -19.40 -0.93
CA PRO A 139 15.69 -18.84 -0.57
C PRO A 139 16.59 -19.94 -0.02
N GLN A 140 17.79 -20.05 -0.57
CA GLN A 140 18.78 -20.98 -0.06
C GLN A 140 19.20 -20.57 1.36
N PRO A 141 19.51 -21.53 2.26
CA PRO A 141 19.98 -21.20 3.59
C PRO A 141 21.31 -20.43 3.48
N VAL A 142 21.29 -19.15 3.88
CA VAL A 142 22.49 -18.32 3.96
C VAL A 142 22.99 -18.34 5.39
N ILE A 143 24.28 -18.63 5.58
CA ILE A 143 24.93 -18.51 6.88
C ILE A 143 25.15 -17.03 7.15
N HIS A 144 24.33 -16.44 8.02
CA HIS A 144 24.51 -15.05 8.45
C HIS A 144 25.75 -14.90 9.34
N ASN A 145 26.46 -13.77 9.21
CA ASN A 145 27.58 -13.44 10.08
C ASN A 145 27.09 -13.22 11.52
N ARG A 146 27.41 -14.15 12.41
CA ARG A 146 27.07 -14.08 13.85
C ARG A 146 28.08 -13.29 14.69
N ASN A 147 29.21 -12.89 14.10
CA ASN A 147 30.31 -12.19 14.76
C ASN A 147 30.46 -10.76 14.24
N ALA A 148 29.38 -10.14 13.78
CA ALA A 148 29.42 -8.77 13.29
C ALA A 148 29.54 -7.80 14.48
N ASP A 149 30.33 -6.73 14.34
CA ASP A 149 30.64 -5.79 15.43
C ASP A 149 29.38 -5.19 16.09
N TRP A 150 28.32 -4.95 15.31
CA TRP A 150 27.06 -4.43 15.82
C TRP A 150 26.35 -5.41 16.78
N ILE A 151 26.54 -6.73 16.61
CA ILE A 151 25.99 -7.75 17.51
C ILE A 151 26.67 -7.62 18.87
N THR A 152 27.99 -7.50 18.91
CA THR A 152 28.75 -7.33 20.15
C THR A 152 28.42 -6.01 20.86
N ILE A 153 28.23 -4.93 20.11
CA ILE A 153 27.81 -3.63 20.66
C ILE A 153 26.42 -3.73 21.30
N GLU A 154 25.48 -4.39 20.61
CA GLU A 154 24.11 -4.54 21.11
C GLU A 154 24.04 -5.50 22.31
N GLU A 155 24.77 -6.62 22.28
CA GLU A 155 24.90 -7.54 23.41
C GLU A 155 25.44 -6.85 24.66
N GLY A 156 26.47 -5.99 24.51
CA GLY A 156 26.96 -5.16 25.61
C GLY A 156 25.91 -4.17 26.14
N THR A 157 25.13 -3.57 25.25
CA THR A 157 24.06 -2.62 25.60
C THR A 157 22.88 -3.29 26.30
N ILE A 158 22.58 -4.54 25.93
CA ILE A 158 21.50 -5.32 26.53
C ILE A 158 21.94 -5.92 27.87
N ASN A 159 23.20 -6.35 28.00
CA ASN A 159 23.69 -6.97 29.23
C ASN A 159 23.68 -6.02 30.44
N ASP A 160 23.77 -4.71 30.21
CA ASP A 160 23.66 -3.68 31.24
C ASP A 160 22.19 -3.39 31.65
N LYS A 161 21.22 -3.88 30.88
CA LYS A 161 19.79 -3.72 31.18
C LYS A 161 19.31 -4.94 31.95
N SER A 162 18.65 -4.70 33.08
CA SER A 162 17.97 -5.77 33.81
C SER A 162 16.98 -6.49 32.90
N ALA A 163 17.11 -7.82 32.82
CA ALA A 163 16.14 -8.66 32.14
C ALA A 163 14.74 -8.41 32.72
N ILE A 164 13.75 -8.24 31.84
CA ILE A 164 12.35 -8.19 32.25
C ILE A 164 12.06 -9.52 32.93
N LEU A 165 11.71 -9.48 34.22
CA LEU A 165 11.34 -10.68 34.96
C LEU A 165 10.15 -11.34 34.26
N PRO A 166 10.11 -12.68 34.19
CA PRO A 166 8.96 -13.38 33.65
C PRO A 166 7.71 -12.98 34.45
N ILE A 167 6.72 -12.40 33.75
CA ILE A 167 5.45 -12.03 34.37
C ILE A 167 4.66 -13.34 34.56
N HIS A 168 4.63 -13.81 35.80
CA HIS A 168 3.79 -14.94 36.18
C HIS A 168 2.38 -14.44 36.50
N ILE A 169 1.46 -14.62 35.56
CA ILE A 169 0.03 -14.32 35.78
C ILE A 169 -0.56 -15.46 36.62
N THR A 170 -0.83 -15.21 37.90
CA THR A 170 -1.50 -16.17 38.78
C THR A 170 -3.02 -16.05 38.70
N THR A 171 -3.73 -17.12 39.07
CA THR A 171 -5.20 -17.10 39.13
C THR A 171 -5.71 -16.08 40.15
N GLU A 172 -4.97 -15.85 41.22
CA GLU A 172 -5.29 -14.86 42.25
C GLU A 172 -5.33 -13.44 41.68
N MET A 173 -4.28 -13.04 40.95
CA MET A 173 -4.20 -11.73 40.28
C MET A 173 -5.39 -11.50 39.34
N VAL A 174 -5.75 -12.52 38.56
CA VAL A 174 -6.88 -12.43 37.62
C VAL A 174 -8.20 -12.29 38.38
N THR A 175 -8.39 -13.01 39.49
CA THR A 175 -9.64 -12.91 40.28
C THR A 175 -9.78 -11.58 41.01
N GLU A 176 -8.68 -10.96 41.46
CA GLU A 176 -8.71 -9.63 42.04
C GLU A 176 -9.03 -8.57 40.98
N GLU A 177 -8.44 -8.69 39.80
CA GLU A 177 -8.71 -7.77 38.70
C GLU A 177 -10.16 -7.87 38.22
N ILE A 178 -10.70 -9.09 38.05
CA ILE A 178 -12.11 -9.29 37.69
C ILE A 178 -13.04 -8.65 38.73
N LYS A 179 -12.74 -8.75 40.03
CA LYS A 179 -13.53 -8.08 41.09
C LYS A 179 -13.45 -6.55 41.00
N SER A 180 -12.31 -6.02 40.56
CA SER A 180 -12.10 -4.58 40.35
C SER A 180 -12.81 -4.06 39.10
N THR A 181 -12.97 -4.89 38.06
CA THR A 181 -13.66 -4.47 36.85
C THR A 181 -15.11 -4.07 37.15
N GLN A 182 -15.48 -2.85 36.77
CA GLN A 182 -16.85 -2.37 36.93
C GLN A 182 -17.77 -3.19 36.02
N ASN A 183 -18.91 -3.64 36.56
CA ASN A 183 -20.00 -4.20 35.74
C ASN A 183 -20.53 -3.12 34.80
N LEU A 184 -20.00 -3.10 33.58
CA LEU A 184 -20.40 -2.19 32.53
C LEU A 184 -21.84 -2.54 32.12
N LYS A 185 -22.80 -1.66 32.45
CA LYS A 185 -24.24 -1.84 32.18
C LYS A 185 -24.58 -2.11 30.71
N ALA A 186 -23.69 -1.78 29.77
CA ALA A 186 -23.83 -2.05 28.35
C ALA A 186 -22.66 -2.90 27.85
N PRO A 187 -22.91 -3.96 27.05
CA PRO A 187 -21.84 -4.76 26.50
C PRO A 187 -21.06 -3.99 25.41
N GLY A 188 -19.80 -4.37 25.22
CA GLY A 188 -18.96 -3.83 24.15
C GLY A 188 -19.43 -4.23 22.75
N PRO A 189 -18.68 -3.87 21.68
CA PRO A 189 -19.01 -4.25 20.31
C PRO A 189 -19.03 -5.78 20.09
N ASP A 190 -18.37 -6.54 20.97
CA ASP A 190 -18.39 -8.00 21.02
C ASP A 190 -19.66 -8.58 21.68
N ARG A 191 -20.55 -7.71 22.18
CA ARG A 191 -21.83 -8.04 22.85
C ARG A 191 -21.70 -8.93 24.08
N LYS A 192 -20.50 -9.05 24.66
CA LYS A 192 -20.28 -9.80 25.90
C LYS A 192 -20.40 -8.88 27.11
N HIS A 193 -21.00 -9.41 28.18
CA HIS A 193 -21.18 -8.72 29.45
C HIS A 193 -20.27 -9.36 30.50
N ASN A 194 -19.69 -8.54 31.39
CA ASN A 194 -19.02 -9.03 32.59
C ASN A 194 -20.13 -9.45 33.57
N PHE A 195 -20.20 -10.73 33.91
CA PHE A 195 -21.12 -11.27 34.90
C PHE A 195 -20.42 -11.41 36.24
#